data_AF-A0A4Q7QRC7-F1
#
_entry.id   AF-A0A4Q7QRC7-F1
#
_cell.length_a   1.000
_cell.length_b   1.000
_cell.length_c   1.000
_cell.angle_alpha   90.00
_cell.angle_beta   90.00
_cell.angle_gamma   90.00
#
_symmetry.space_group_name_H-M   'P 1'
#
loop_
_entity.id
_entity.type
_entity.pdbx_description
1 polymer ?
#
loop_
_entity_poly.entity_id
_entity_poly.type
_entity_poly.pdbx_seq_one_letter_code
_entity_poly.pdbx_strand_id
1 'polypeptide(L)'
;MNKWKKVLIGSLLLAGFALYLQNEKSAEPVWKVNGKEFTLVNSLQDGMKREYIKFDELEVVDNYGFLQKSNKTIHLNDELRTLKFEKIWNLHGRLYILYSVDLKERDKDERDIPRITVKRMELSAKDGKEEIFDASEDTGVPGTRDEGFVFKHRLYRSMMIVPMVSNSEQMDWDFLSNINRIELQGIELADNEGTEPLKNIAFKISSENIYEKVLETSLINKKFTYNDKKEAEIISYDVLLYEQKFSLSMPKGDKDLIGFLGYKSNQSETFVMDIIGTESKGYSIPFYEDLTQPSAASKDKSITLQSSIHKDEQTYTWTVPKEDITKFNRNIDQPVAKNEKIVNRDNIQIVYEGLTKYNERPTIKISVISSNKNDINFVRLIPESYYGTEKIPEEYVRSFQKNLLTITNVKKEKLGNFDMFIDETNSKSTFYINFYKEEINEGATNNIPIPEENLTFTISDLAYSEPLNSPVTIKYKVSEIKK
;
A
#
# COMPACT_ATOMS: atom_id res chain seq x y z
N MET A 1 51.36 61.54 21.11
CA MET A 1 50.46 60.73 20.24
C MET A 1 49.02 61.20 20.44
N ASN A 2 48.39 61.78 19.41
CA ASN A 2 47.08 62.44 19.52
C ASN A 2 45.97 61.49 20.02
N LYS A 3 45.11 61.96 20.94
CA LYS A 3 44.00 61.19 21.53
C LYS A 3 43.13 60.51 20.46
N TRP A 4 42.92 61.18 19.32
CA TRP A 4 42.20 60.65 18.16
C TRP A 4 42.84 59.40 17.53
N LYS A 5 44.18 59.30 17.48
CA LYS A 5 44.85 58.09 16.97
C LYS A 5 44.62 56.89 17.90
N LYS A 6 44.55 57.11 19.22
CA LYS A 6 44.28 56.04 20.19
C LYS A 6 42.83 55.53 20.09
N VAL A 7 41.87 56.43 19.91
CA VAL A 7 40.46 56.08 19.70
C VAL A 7 40.30 55.29 18.40
N LEU A 8 40.92 55.73 17.31
CA LEU A 8 40.85 55.05 16.01
C LEU A 8 41.44 53.63 16.07
N ILE A 9 42.60 53.47 16.72
CA ILE A 9 43.25 52.15 16.91
C ILE A 9 42.37 51.25 17.81
N GLY A 10 41.78 51.81 18.87
CA GLY A 10 40.87 51.07 19.75
C GLY A 10 39.61 50.58 19.02
N SER A 11 39.00 51.42 18.18
CA SER A 11 37.84 51.04 17.37
C SER A 11 38.19 50.00 16.29
N LEU A 12 39.36 50.11 15.66
CA LEU A 12 39.86 49.11 14.70
C LEU A 12 40.13 47.76 15.36
N LEU A 13 40.69 47.74 16.58
CA LEU A 13 40.89 46.52 17.34
C LEU A 13 39.56 45.89 17.79
N LEU A 14 38.58 46.69 18.21
CA LEU A 14 37.24 46.20 18.54
C LEU A 14 36.49 45.66 17.33
N ALA A 15 36.56 46.34 16.19
CA ALA A 15 35.97 45.86 14.93
C ALA A 15 36.67 44.57 14.45
N GLY A 16 38.01 44.52 14.52
CA GLY A 16 38.78 43.32 14.21
C GLY A 16 38.47 42.16 15.15
N PHE A 17 38.29 42.43 16.45
CA PHE A 17 37.91 41.43 17.45
C PHE A 17 36.46 40.95 17.26
N ALA A 18 35.53 41.84 16.93
CA ALA A 18 34.16 41.48 16.60
C ALA A 18 34.08 40.63 15.32
N LEU A 19 34.84 40.99 14.28
CA LEU A 19 34.96 40.19 13.05
C LEU A 19 35.64 38.85 13.30
N TYR A 20 36.67 38.81 14.14
CA TYR A 20 37.34 37.57 14.55
C TYR A 20 36.39 36.64 15.30
N LEU A 21 35.66 37.15 16.30
CA LEU A 21 34.65 36.38 17.03
C LEU A 21 33.50 35.91 16.12
N GLN A 22 33.10 36.73 15.15
CA GLN A 22 32.05 36.37 14.20
C GLN A 22 32.55 35.29 13.23
N ASN A 23 33.82 35.34 12.83
CA ASN A 23 34.47 34.31 12.03
C ASN A 23 34.68 33.02 12.83
N GLU A 24 35.09 33.09 14.10
CA GLU A 24 35.23 31.92 14.98
C GLU A 24 33.87 31.24 15.26
N LYS A 25 32.78 32.02 15.33
CA LYS A 25 31.41 31.49 15.40
C LYS A 25 30.90 30.89 14.09
N SER A 26 31.53 31.20 12.95
CA SER A 26 31.08 30.78 11.62
C SER A 26 32.04 29.78 10.93
N ALA A 27 33.26 29.64 11.47
CA ALA A 27 34.29 28.76 10.93
C ALA A 27 34.07 27.32 11.41
N GLU A 28 34.35 26.37 10.54
CA GLU A 28 34.37 24.96 10.92
C GLU A 28 35.42 24.71 12.01
N PRO A 29 35.13 23.87 13.02
CA PRO A 29 36.08 23.58 14.08
C PRO A 29 37.43 23.06 13.54
N VAL A 30 38.53 23.54 14.14
CA VAL A 30 39.91 23.25 13.69
C VAL A 30 40.32 21.79 13.99
N TRP A 31 39.66 21.14 14.94
CA TRP A 31 39.92 19.75 15.32
C TRP A 31 39.27 18.75 14.36
N LYS A 32 39.80 17.53 14.30
CA LYS A 32 39.30 16.46 13.42
C LYS A 32 38.51 15.43 14.22
N VAL A 33 37.36 15.02 13.66
CA VAL A 33 36.56 13.92 14.23
C VAL A 33 37.31 12.59 14.08
N ASN A 34 37.22 11.75 15.11
CA ASN A 34 37.85 10.43 15.11
C ASN A 34 37.12 9.46 14.17
N GLY A 35 37.64 9.27 12.95
CA GLY A 35 37.04 8.36 11.96
C GLY A 35 37.11 6.86 12.31
N LYS A 36 37.70 6.46 13.44
CA LYS A 36 37.63 5.08 13.94
C LYS A 36 36.36 4.80 14.75
N GLU A 37 35.88 5.82 15.47
CA GLU A 37 34.72 5.72 16.38
C GLU A 37 33.46 6.30 15.75
N PHE A 38 33.63 7.15 14.72
CA PHE A 38 32.53 7.77 13.98
C PHE A 38 32.55 7.37 12.51
N THR A 39 31.38 7.14 11.95
CA THR A 39 31.20 6.99 10.51
C THR A 39 31.24 8.35 9.82
N LEU A 40 32.37 8.69 9.20
CA LEU A 40 32.52 9.95 8.45
C LEU A 40 32.01 9.82 7.00
N VAL A 41 31.24 10.80 6.55
CA VAL A 41 30.79 10.92 5.16
C VAL A 41 31.25 12.21 4.52
N ASN A 42 31.46 12.19 3.20
CA ASN A 42 31.96 13.35 2.45
C ASN A 42 30.86 14.35 2.10
N SER A 43 29.60 13.90 2.08
CA SER A 43 28.45 14.72 1.77
C SER A 43 27.22 14.26 2.56
N LEU A 44 26.26 15.17 2.77
CA LEU A 44 24.97 14.82 3.37
C LEU A 44 24.22 13.78 2.52
N GLN A 45 24.40 13.80 1.19
CA GLN A 45 23.77 12.83 0.29
C GLN A 45 24.33 11.42 0.51
N ASP A 46 25.63 11.28 0.75
CA ASP A 46 26.23 9.98 1.10
C ASP A 46 25.72 9.48 2.45
N GLY A 47 25.50 10.39 3.41
CA GLY A 47 24.83 10.08 4.67
C GLY A 47 23.40 9.60 4.48
N MET A 48 22.59 10.30 3.68
CA MET A 48 21.20 9.92 3.38
C MET A 48 21.09 8.52 2.76
N LYS A 49 22.00 8.15 1.85
CA LYS A 49 22.03 6.80 1.27
C LYS A 49 22.16 5.69 2.31
N ARG A 50 22.81 5.97 3.45
CA ARG A 50 22.89 5.01 4.57
C ARG A 50 21.57 4.92 5.32
N GLU A 51 20.87 6.05 5.46
CA GLU A 51 19.55 6.09 6.10
C GLU A 51 18.48 5.40 5.26
N TYR A 52 18.60 5.38 3.93
CA TYR A 52 17.68 4.64 3.05
C TYR A 52 17.64 3.13 3.31
N ILE A 53 18.73 2.57 3.84
CA ILE A 53 18.79 1.15 4.20
C ILE A 53 17.95 0.86 5.46
N LYS A 54 17.69 1.88 6.30
CA LYS A 54 16.94 1.71 7.55
C LYS A 54 15.42 1.73 7.34
N PHE A 55 14.96 2.41 6.29
CA PHE A 55 13.54 2.63 6.00
C PHE A 55 13.31 2.54 4.48
N ASP A 56 12.65 1.47 4.03
CA ASP A 56 12.51 1.11 2.61
C ASP A 56 11.89 2.22 1.74
N GLU A 57 10.95 3.01 2.28
CA GLU A 57 10.28 4.08 1.54
C GLU A 57 11.08 5.38 1.44
N LEU A 58 12.10 5.57 2.29
CA LEU A 58 12.73 6.87 2.51
C LEU A 58 13.43 7.40 1.26
N GLU A 59 14.05 6.52 0.47
CA GLU A 59 14.69 6.90 -0.78
C GLU A 59 13.68 7.48 -1.78
N VAL A 60 12.54 6.80 -1.94
CA VAL A 60 11.47 7.23 -2.84
C VAL A 60 10.90 8.56 -2.35
N VAL A 61 10.65 8.68 -1.05
CA VAL A 61 10.14 9.90 -0.41
C VAL A 61 11.10 11.09 -0.61
N ASP A 62 12.42 10.92 -0.47
CA ASP A 62 13.39 12.00 -0.71
C ASP A 62 13.47 12.35 -2.21
N ASN A 63 13.51 11.34 -3.09
CA ASN A 63 13.61 11.52 -4.54
C ASN A 63 12.42 12.29 -5.14
N TYR A 64 11.21 12.09 -4.60
CA TYR A 64 9.99 12.82 -5.01
C TYR A 64 9.69 14.06 -4.16
N GLY A 65 10.60 14.45 -3.25
CA GLY A 65 10.52 15.71 -2.51
C GLY A 65 9.49 15.74 -1.38
N PHE A 66 9.03 14.60 -0.91
CA PHE A 66 8.14 14.49 0.25
C PHE A 66 8.88 14.68 1.58
N LEU A 67 10.20 14.47 1.57
CA LEU A 67 11.04 14.65 2.74
C LEU A 67 11.24 16.15 3.01
N GLN A 68 10.48 16.69 3.96
CA GLN A 68 10.39 18.12 4.23
C GLN A 68 11.59 18.59 5.03
N LYS A 69 12.16 19.76 4.68
CA LYS A 69 13.18 20.41 5.50
C LYS A 69 12.56 20.96 6.78
N SER A 70 13.17 20.66 7.92
CA SER A 70 12.84 21.29 9.20
C SER A 70 13.86 22.38 9.52
N ASN A 71 13.37 23.49 10.06
CA ASN A 71 14.19 24.61 10.52
C ASN A 71 14.15 24.74 12.06
N LYS A 72 13.81 23.66 12.76
CA LYS A 72 13.74 23.64 14.22
C LYS A 72 15.12 23.37 14.80
N THR A 73 15.55 24.29 15.66
CA THR A 73 16.86 24.27 16.31
C THR A 73 16.68 24.52 17.80
N ILE A 74 17.37 23.74 18.62
CA ILE A 74 17.34 23.82 20.08
C ILE A 74 18.79 23.95 20.57
N HIS A 75 19.05 24.97 21.38
CA HIS A 75 20.32 25.13 22.07
C HIS A 75 20.29 24.35 23.39
N LEU A 76 21.26 23.46 23.55
CA LEU A 76 21.47 22.66 24.75
C LEU A 76 22.44 23.45 25.62
N ASN A 77 21.88 24.20 26.57
CA ASN A 77 22.61 25.23 27.32
C ASN A 77 23.75 24.62 28.15
N ASP A 78 23.51 23.46 28.73
CA ASP A 78 24.46 22.83 29.66
C ASP A 78 25.64 22.18 28.92
N GLU A 79 25.43 21.78 27.66
CA GLU A 79 26.47 21.15 26.85
C GLU A 79 27.14 22.07 25.81
N LEU A 80 26.63 23.30 25.65
CA LEU A 80 26.99 24.23 24.59
C LEU A 80 26.84 23.63 23.18
N ARG A 81 25.84 22.76 22.99
CA ARG A 81 25.53 22.09 21.71
C ARG A 81 24.26 22.65 21.08
N THR A 82 24.10 22.38 19.78
CA THR A 82 22.86 22.65 19.06
C THR A 82 22.28 21.35 18.50
N LEU A 83 21.09 20.99 18.99
CA LEU A 83 20.23 19.99 18.36
C LEU A 83 19.44 20.65 17.22
N LYS A 84 19.45 20.03 16.04
CA LYS A 84 18.70 20.52 14.88
C LYS A 84 17.91 19.39 14.25
N PHE A 85 16.62 19.62 14.01
CA PHE A 85 15.78 18.73 13.22
C PHE A 85 15.95 19.14 11.76
N GLU A 86 16.59 18.29 10.96
CA GLU A 86 17.04 18.60 9.60
C GLU A 86 15.95 18.31 8.57
N LYS A 87 15.36 17.11 8.64
CA LYS A 87 14.30 16.67 7.74
C LYS A 87 13.23 15.90 8.50
N ILE A 88 11.99 15.99 8.03
CA ILE A 88 10.85 15.25 8.55
C ILE A 88 9.99 14.72 7.41
N TRP A 89 9.31 13.60 7.65
CA TRP A 89 8.30 13.07 6.74
C TRP A 89 7.21 12.39 7.56
N ASN A 90 5.95 12.58 7.16
CA ASN A 90 4.80 11.97 7.82
C ASN A 90 4.06 11.02 6.89
N LEU A 91 3.60 9.90 7.45
CA LEU A 91 2.74 8.95 6.79
C LEU A 91 1.71 8.38 7.78
N HIS A 92 0.43 8.77 7.63
CA HIS A 92 -0.68 8.32 8.49
C HIS A 92 -0.37 8.41 9.99
N GLY A 93 0.23 9.52 10.42
CA GLY A 93 0.61 9.77 11.80
C GLY A 93 1.99 9.22 12.20
N ARG A 94 2.65 8.42 11.36
CA ARG A 94 4.05 8.00 11.57
C ARG A 94 4.99 9.13 11.15
N LEU A 95 5.86 9.58 12.05
CA LEU A 95 6.77 10.69 11.79
C LEU A 95 8.21 10.20 11.68
N TYR A 96 8.77 10.22 10.47
CA TYR A 96 10.21 10.14 10.26
C TYR A 96 10.87 11.46 10.65
N ILE A 97 12.00 11.36 11.35
CA ILE A 97 12.83 12.50 11.73
C ILE A 97 14.28 12.17 11.41
N LEU A 98 14.95 13.07 10.68
CA LEU A 98 16.40 13.20 10.65
C LEU A 98 16.80 14.39 11.51
N TYR A 99 17.59 14.16 12.55
CA TYR A 99 18.11 15.20 13.41
C TYR A 99 19.63 15.12 13.52
N SER A 100 20.25 16.22 13.94
CA SER A 100 21.69 16.33 14.08
C SER A 100 22.08 17.07 15.35
N VAL A 101 23.18 16.67 15.97
CA VAL A 101 23.75 17.29 17.17
C VAL A 101 25.20 17.70 16.90
N ASP A 102 25.60 18.88 17.38
CA ASP A 102 27.00 19.32 17.30
C ASP A 102 27.92 18.35 18.05
N LEU A 103 29.01 17.96 17.39
CA LEU A 103 30.12 17.26 18.01
C LEU A 103 31.04 18.24 18.72
N LYS A 104 31.69 17.77 19.78
CA LYS A 104 32.71 18.47 20.55
C LYS A 104 34.00 17.64 20.55
N GLU A 105 35.14 18.30 20.72
CA GLU A 105 36.44 17.63 20.76
C GLU A 105 36.57 16.59 21.90
N ARG A 106 35.77 16.75 22.96
CA ARG A 106 35.72 15.81 24.09
C ARG A 106 35.04 14.48 23.74
N ASP A 107 34.19 14.45 22.72
CA ASP A 107 33.40 13.26 22.36
C ASP A 107 34.33 12.16 21.85
N LYS A 108 34.27 10.99 22.48
CA LYS A 108 35.11 9.85 22.12
C LYS A 108 34.41 8.93 21.16
N ASP A 109 33.12 8.72 21.36
CA ASP A 109 32.26 7.92 20.48
C ASP A 109 30.81 8.43 20.48
N GLU A 110 29.94 7.75 19.74
CA GLU A 110 28.53 8.11 19.58
C GLU A 110 27.72 8.18 20.89
N ARG A 111 28.11 7.47 21.95
CA ARG A 111 27.37 7.41 23.23
C ARG A 111 27.55 8.68 24.06
N ASP A 112 28.62 9.43 23.80
CA ASP A 112 28.88 10.74 24.43
C ASP A 112 28.01 11.87 23.83
N ILE A 113 27.22 11.57 22.81
CA ILE A 113 26.32 12.54 22.18
C ILE A 113 24.87 12.24 22.56
N PRO A 114 24.16 13.22 23.15
CA PRO A 114 22.78 13.09 23.56
C PRO A 114 21.85 12.57 22.46
N ARG A 115 20.85 11.81 22.89
CA ARG A 115 19.82 11.21 22.04
C ARG A 115 18.46 11.64 22.48
N ILE A 116 17.63 11.93 21.50
CA ILE A 116 16.23 12.25 21.74
C ILE A 116 15.50 10.93 22.03
N THR A 117 14.66 10.95 23.04
CA THR A 117 13.54 10.02 23.21
C THR A 117 12.24 10.81 23.34
N VAL A 118 11.13 10.19 22.97
CA VAL A 118 9.80 10.79 22.92
C VAL A 118 8.81 9.84 23.57
N LYS A 119 8.10 10.34 24.57
CA LYS A 119 7.10 9.54 25.29
C LYS A 119 5.74 9.54 24.62
N ARG A 120 5.33 10.68 24.07
CA ARG A 120 3.99 10.88 23.51
C ARG A 120 4.02 11.75 22.26
N MET A 121 3.00 11.57 21.42
CA MET A 121 2.74 12.40 20.26
C MET A 121 1.29 12.86 20.25
N GLU A 122 1.10 14.17 20.10
CA GLU A 122 -0.20 14.79 19.88
C GLU A 122 -0.37 15.04 18.39
N LEU A 123 -1.46 14.53 17.82
CA LEU A 123 -1.80 14.63 16.41
C LEU A 123 -2.98 15.58 16.27
N SER A 124 -2.84 16.58 15.40
CA SER A 124 -3.94 17.50 15.07
C SER A 124 -4.33 17.36 13.60
N ALA A 125 -5.62 17.11 13.35
CA ALA A 125 -6.19 17.00 12.01
C ALA A 125 -6.66 18.37 11.46
N LYS A 126 -6.88 18.42 10.15
CA LYS A 126 -7.32 19.65 9.45
C LYS A 126 -8.66 20.19 9.92
N ASP A 127 -9.54 19.31 10.39
CA ASP A 127 -10.86 19.64 10.93
C ASP A 127 -10.81 20.15 12.38
N GLY A 128 -9.62 20.15 13.00
CA GLY A 128 -9.40 20.58 14.38
C GLY A 128 -9.53 19.46 15.41
N LYS A 129 -9.76 18.21 15.00
CA LYS A 129 -9.71 17.06 15.91
C LYS A 129 -8.27 16.86 16.40
N GLU A 130 -8.10 16.58 17.69
CA GLU A 130 -6.81 16.36 18.34
C GLU A 130 -6.84 15.07 19.16
N GLU A 131 -5.81 14.26 19.04
CA GLU A 131 -5.64 13.02 19.82
C GLU A 131 -4.19 12.87 20.29
N ILE A 132 -3.99 12.29 21.47
CA ILE A 132 -2.68 12.06 22.07
C ILE A 132 -2.44 10.55 22.16
N PHE A 133 -1.30 10.11 21.65
CA PHE A 133 -0.87 8.73 21.67
C PHE A 133 0.45 8.59 22.42
N ASP A 134 0.65 7.45 23.07
CA ASP A 134 1.99 7.04 23.46
C ASP A 134 2.82 6.81 22.19
N ALA A 135 4.10 7.17 22.26
CA ALA A 135 5.01 7.09 21.13
C ALA A 135 5.86 5.82 21.22
N SER A 136 6.00 5.11 20.10
CA SER A 136 7.01 4.08 19.90
C SER A 136 8.08 4.60 18.95
N GLU A 137 9.34 4.35 19.28
CA GLU A 137 10.49 4.70 18.44
C GLU A 137 10.99 3.46 17.70
N ASP A 138 11.08 3.57 16.37
CA ASP A 138 11.75 2.59 15.52
C ASP A 138 12.99 3.23 14.88
N THR A 139 14.14 2.60 15.04
CA THR A 139 15.42 3.04 14.49
C THR A 139 15.88 2.24 13.26
N GLY A 140 15.04 1.32 12.75
CA GLY A 140 15.35 0.41 11.64
C GLY A 140 16.19 -0.82 12.05
N VAL A 141 16.46 -1.72 11.09
CA VAL A 141 17.19 -3.00 11.26
C VAL A 141 18.38 -3.06 10.28
N PRO A 142 19.60 -3.56 10.62
CA PRO A 142 20.30 -3.68 11.92
C PRO A 142 21.74 -3.06 11.94
N GLY A 143 22.22 -2.44 13.04
CA GLY A 143 23.18 -3.14 13.92
C GLY A 143 23.49 -2.57 15.33
N THR A 144 23.02 -1.39 15.73
CA THR A 144 22.77 -0.94 17.14
C THR A 144 21.98 0.37 17.10
N ARG A 145 21.36 0.80 18.21
CA ARG A 145 20.77 2.15 18.40
C ARG A 145 21.79 3.30 18.14
N ASP A 146 23.06 2.96 17.92
CA ASP A 146 24.25 3.82 17.92
C ASP A 146 24.77 4.11 16.50
N GLU A 147 24.01 3.86 15.44
CA GLU A 147 24.50 3.99 14.06
C GLU A 147 24.05 5.30 13.41
N GLY A 148 24.76 6.39 13.72
CA GLY A 148 24.64 7.65 12.99
C GLY A 148 25.69 7.80 11.88
N PHE A 149 25.70 8.97 11.26
CA PHE A 149 26.81 9.39 10.41
C PHE A 149 27.23 10.82 10.74
N VAL A 150 28.51 11.11 10.54
CA VAL A 150 29.08 12.42 10.78
C VAL A 150 29.39 13.10 9.46
N PHE A 151 28.77 14.25 9.25
CA PHE A 151 29.11 15.16 8.18
C PHE A 151 29.61 16.48 8.81
N LYS A 152 30.84 16.85 8.46
CA LYS A 152 31.59 17.94 9.12
C LYS A 152 31.79 17.64 10.60
N HIS A 153 31.13 18.38 11.50
CA HIS A 153 31.21 18.21 12.95
C HIS A 153 29.83 18.05 13.58
N ARG A 154 28.90 17.42 12.86
CA ARG A 154 27.56 17.11 13.37
C ARG A 154 27.28 15.63 13.18
N LEU A 155 26.76 14.99 14.22
CA LEU A 155 26.30 13.62 14.18
C LEU A 155 24.82 13.61 13.81
N TYR A 156 24.49 12.94 12.70
CA TYR A 156 23.15 12.79 12.17
C TYR A 156 22.60 11.43 12.57
N ARG A 157 21.35 11.42 13.01
CA ARG A 157 20.60 10.23 13.40
C ARG A 157 19.18 10.36 12.89
N SER A 158 18.55 9.22 12.61
CA SER A 158 17.15 9.17 12.25
C SER A 158 16.36 8.20 13.10
N MET A 159 15.05 8.42 13.15
CA MET A 159 14.09 7.53 13.79
C MET A 159 12.72 7.72 13.14
N MET A 160 11.89 6.68 13.22
CA MET A 160 10.47 6.73 12.95
C MET A 160 9.72 6.71 14.28
N ILE A 161 8.87 7.71 14.52
CA ILE A 161 8.02 7.78 15.70
C ILE A 161 6.61 7.36 15.29
N VAL A 162 6.10 6.32 15.92
CA VAL A 162 4.83 5.67 15.58
C VAL A 162 3.85 5.79 16.75
N PRO A 163 2.57 6.18 16.51
CA PRO A 163 1.57 6.19 17.57
C PRO A 163 1.25 4.76 18.01
N MET A 164 1.40 4.47 19.30
CA MET A 164 0.97 3.20 19.87
C MET A 164 -0.54 3.18 20.01
N VAL A 165 -1.19 2.29 19.26
CA VAL A 165 -2.62 2.10 19.33
C VAL A 165 -2.93 0.77 20.02
N SER A 166 -3.62 0.87 21.14
CA SER A 166 -3.91 -0.27 22.02
C SER A 166 -4.90 -1.26 21.40
N ASN A 167 -5.72 -0.80 20.45
CA ASN A 167 -6.69 -1.61 19.71
C ASN A 167 -6.85 -1.08 18.28
N SER A 168 -6.39 -1.84 17.28
CA SER A 168 -6.44 -1.44 15.87
C SER A 168 -7.86 -1.28 15.32
N GLU A 169 -8.85 -1.94 15.93
CA GLU A 169 -10.27 -1.83 15.52
C GLU A 169 -10.90 -0.50 15.94
N GLN A 170 -10.27 0.24 16.85
CA GLN A 170 -10.68 1.58 17.30
C GLN A 170 -9.89 2.70 16.62
N MET A 171 -8.96 2.36 15.71
CA MET A 171 -8.16 3.35 15.01
C MET A 171 -9.01 4.07 13.96
N ASP A 172 -9.18 5.37 14.15
CA ASP A 172 -9.81 6.26 13.17
C ASP A 172 -8.80 6.57 12.05
N TRP A 173 -8.80 5.73 11.01
CA TRP A 173 -7.92 5.89 9.84
C TRP A 173 -8.20 7.17 9.05
N ASP A 174 -9.45 7.66 9.08
CA ASP A 174 -9.82 8.92 8.45
C ASP A 174 -9.18 10.09 9.19
N PHE A 175 -9.15 10.04 10.53
CA PHE A 175 -8.40 10.99 11.33
C PHE A 175 -6.89 10.97 11.00
N LEU A 176 -6.26 9.79 11.01
CA LEU A 176 -4.82 9.67 10.73
C LEU A 176 -4.42 10.16 9.34
N SER A 177 -5.30 9.99 8.35
CA SER A 177 -5.09 10.44 6.97
C SER A 177 -5.21 11.97 6.82
N ASN A 178 -5.83 12.65 7.79
CA ASN A 178 -6.09 14.10 7.75
C ASN A 178 -5.19 14.92 8.70
N ILE A 179 -4.20 14.31 9.34
CA ILE A 179 -3.27 15.00 10.25
C ILE A 179 -2.43 16.04 9.48
N ASN A 180 -2.37 17.26 10.00
CA ASN A 180 -1.54 18.34 9.45
C ASN A 180 -0.48 18.88 10.44
N ARG A 181 -0.50 18.39 11.67
CA ARG A 181 0.42 18.78 12.74
C ARG A 181 0.70 17.62 13.67
N ILE A 182 1.96 17.45 14.04
CA ILE A 182 2.41 16.50 15.05
C ILE A 182 3.20 17.28 16.10
N GLU A 183 2.83 17.18 17.37
CA GLU A 183 3.60 17.69 18.50
C GLU A 183 4.17 16.53 19.32
N LEU A 184 5.51 16.50 19.42
CA LEU A 184 6.22 15.57 20.27
C LEU A 184 6.20 16.09 21.71
N GLN A 185 5.81 15.23 22.66
CA GLN A 185 5.63 15.56 24.07
C GLN A 185 6.43 14.62 24.96
N GLY A 186 6.85 15.15 26.12
CA GLY A 186 7.70 14.38 27.05
C GLY A 186 9.00 13.95 26.39
N ILE A 187 9.60 14.88 25.63
CA ILE A 187 10.85 14.66 24.92
C ILE A 187 11.98 14.73 25.93
N GLU A 188 12.90 13.76 25.90
CA GLU A 188 14.05 13.71 26.78
C GLU A 188 15.32 13.58 25.94
N LEU A 189 16.40 14.22 26.38
CA LEU A 189 17.75 13.99 25.89
C LEU A 189 18.45 13.06 26.85
N ALA A 190 18.88 11.90 26.37
CA ALA A 190 19.63 10.93 27.14
C ALA A 190 21.07 10.84 26.64
N ASP A 191 22.03 10.92 27.54
CA ASP A 191 23.45 10.65 27.31
C ASP A 191 24.04 9.77 28.44
N ASN A 192 25.36 9.67 28.52
CA ASN A 192 26.04 8.93 29.58
C ASN A 192 25.95 9.61 30.97
N GLU A 193 25.63 10.90 31.04
CA GLU A 193 25.58 11.71 32.26
C GLU A 193 24.18 11.78 32.87
N GLY A 194 23.13 11.57 32.06
CA GLY A 194 21.76 11.44 32.55
C GLY A 194 20.70 11.71 31.48
N THR A 195 19.55 12.18 31.93
CA THR A 195 18.43 12.56 31.07
C THR A 195 17.98 14.00 31.35
N GLU A 196 17.88 14.83 30.32
CA GLU A 196 17.37 16.21 30.39
C GLU A 196 16.03 16.34 29.64
N PRO A 197 14.96 16.88 30.27
CA PRO A 197 13.70 17.09 29.57
C PRO A 197 13.78 18.28 28.61
N LEU A 198 13.27 18.10 27.40
CA LEU A 198 13.08 19.15 26.40
C LEU A 198 11.63 19.66 26.39
N LYS A 199 11.47 20.92 25.96
CA LYS A 199 10.14 21.47 25.65
C LYS A 199 9.52 20.70 24.49
N ASN A 200 8.19 20.62 24.48
CA ASN A 200 7.43 20.02 23.38
C ASN A 200 7.81 20.65 22.03
N ILE A 201 7.81 19.82 20.98
CA ILE A 201 8.24 20.24 19.64
C ILE A 201 7.14 19.93 18.65
N ALA A 202 6.55 21.00 18.11
CA ALA A 202 5.53 20.89 17.08
C ALA A 202 6.10 21.03 15.66
N PHE A 203 5.69 20.11 14.81
CA PHE A 203 5.93 20.08 13.37
C PHE A 203 4.63 20.28 12.62
N LYS A 204 4.66 21.19 11.63
CA LYS A 204 3.64 21.22 10.59
C LYS A 204 4.04 20.20 9.54
N ILE A 205 3.14 19.30 9.20
CA ILE A 205 3.39 18.21 8.27
C ILE A 205 2.43 18.29 7.08
N SER A 206 2.76 17.60 5.99
CA SER A 206 1.80 17.38 4.92
C SER A 206 0.86 16.22 5.32
N SER A 207 -0.43 16.42 5.11
CA SER A 207 -1.43 15.34 5.20
C SER A 207 -1.57 14.57 3.88
N GLU A 208 -0.67 14.82 2.91
CA GLU A 208 -0.77 14.23 1.59
C GLU A 208 -0.47 12.73 1.69
N ASN A 209 -1.45 11.90 1.30
CA ASN A 209 -1.26 10.46 1.25
C ASN A 209 -0.38 10.12 0.04
N ILE A 210 0.88 9.80 0.29
CA ILE A 210 1.85 9.47 -0.77
C ILE A 210 1.49 8.16 -1.50
N TYR A 211 0.66 7.30 -0.90
CA TYR A 211 0.21 6.06 -1.53
C TYR A 211 -0.80 6.31 -2.65
N GLU A 212 -1.59 7.38 -2.55
CA GLU A 212 -2.59 7.76 -3.55
C GLU A 212 -2.07 8.82 -4.53
N LYS A 213 -0.95 9.46 -4.20
CA LYS A 213 -0.38 10.50 -5.04
C LYS A 213 0.29 9.92 -6.27
N VAL A 214 -0.08 10.47 -7.42
CA VAL A 214 0.64 10.24 -8.67
C VAL A 214 1.99 10.96 -8.60
N LEU A 215 3.05 10.16 -8.62
CA LEU A 215 4.45 10.59 -8.55
C LEU A 215 4.96 11.03 -9.93
N GLU A 216 4.55 10.32 -10.98
CA GLU A 216 4.88 10.64 -12.36
C GLU A 216 3.72 10.23 -13.28
N THR A 217 3.48 11.04 -14.32
CA THR A 217 2.45 10.80 -15.33
C THR A 217 3.09 10.84 -16.71
N SER A 218 2.83 9.81 -17.51
CA SER A 218 3.11 9.78 -18.95
C SER A 218 1.81 9.77 -19.74
N LEU A 219 1.57 10.79 -20.56
CA LEU A 219 0.37 10.86 -21.40
C LEU A 219 0.38 9.80 -22.50
N ILE A 220 -0.78 9.20 -22.73
CA ILE A 220 -1.00 8.15 -23.74
C ILE A 220 -2.07 8.60 -24.75
N ASN A 221 -3.23 9.08 -24.28
CA ASN A 221 -4.37 9.53 -25.09
C ASN A 221 -4.75 8.57 -26.21
N LYS A 222 -4.90 7.27 -25.87
CA LYS A 222 -5.23 6.21 -26.82
C LYS A 222 -6.72 5.88 -26.72
N LYS A 223 -7.47 6.36 -27.70
CA LYS A 223 -8.89 6.06 -27.90
C LYS A 223 -9.10 4.76 -28.66
N PHE A 224 -10.15 4.05 -28.30
CA PHE A 224 -10.59 2.84 -29.00
C PHE A 224 -12.07 2.55 -28.75
N THR A 225 -12.68 1.79 -29.65
CA THR A 225 -14.10 1.43 -29.58
C THR A 225 -14.29 0.00 -29.10
N TYR A 226 -15.38 -0.22 -28.34
CA TYR A 226 -15.87 -1.52 -27.92
C TYR A 226 -17.40 -1.58 -28.09
N ASN A 227 -17.95 -2.80 -28.22
CA ASN A 227 -19.37 -3.07 -28.46
C ASN A 227 -19.96 -2.23 -29.61
N ASP A 228 -19.19 -2.11 -30.70
CA ASP A 228 -19.50 -1.40 -31.95
C ASP A 228 -19.88 0.10 -31.87
N LYS A 229 -20.01 0.70 -30.66
CA LYS A 229 -20.51 2.08 -30.49
C LYS A 229 -19.97 2.82 -29.28
N LYS A 230 -19.36 2.15 -28.30
CA LYS A 230 -18.84 2.78 -27.09
C LYS A 230 -17.35 3.09 -27.26
N GLU A 231 -16.91 4.24 -26.76
CA GLU A 231 -15.51 4.68 -26.84
C GLU A 231 -14.89 4.71 -25.44
N ALA A 232 -13.71 4.13 -25.30
CA ALA A 232 -12.86 4.25 -24.13
C ALA A 232 -11.53 4.91 -24.52
N GLU A 233 -10.88 5.56 -23.56
CA GLU A 233 -9.59 6.21 -23.75
C GLU A 233 -8.64 5.89 -22.59
N ILE A 234 -7.47 5.33 -22.92
CA ILE A 234 -6.35 5.31 -21.99
C ILE A 234 -5.69 6.68 -22.03
N ILE A 235 -5.89 7.46 -20.98
CA ILE A 235 -5.45 8.85 -20.88
C ILE A 235 -3.95 8.90 -20.59
N SER A 236 -3.53 8.20 -19.54
CA SER A 236 -2.16 8.25 -19.03
C SER A 236 -1.73 6.94 -18.39
N TYR A 237 -0.43 6.80 -18.25
CA TYR A 237 0.23 5.88 -17.34
C TYR A 237 0.74 6.67 -16.14
N ASP A 238 0.26 6.30 -14.95
CA ASP A 238 0.53 6.97 -13.70
C ASP A 238 1.32 6.04 -12.78
N VAL A 239 2.42 6.57 -12.23
CA VAL A 239 3.28 5.88 -11.27
C VAL A 239 2.96 6.39 -9.87
N LEU A 240 2.64 5.48 -8.95
CA LEU A 240 2.44 5.73 -7.53
C LEU A 240 3.49 4.95 -6.73
N LEU A 241 3.52 5.14 -5.41
CA LEU A 241 4.55 4.54 -4.56
C LEU A 241 4.54 3.00 -4.61
N TYR A 242 3.36 2.37 -4.58
CA TYR A 242 3.22 0.90 -4.59
C TYR A 242 2.37 0.34 -5.73
N GLU A 243 1.83 1.22 -6.58
CA GLU A 243 1.02 0.81 -7.71
C GLU A 243 1.43 1.56 -8.97
N GLN A 244 1.18 0.96 -10.12
CA GLN A 244 1.10 1.68 -11.38
C GLN A 244 -0.29 1.48 -11.95
N LYS A 245 -0.77 2.46 -12.69
CA LYS A 245 -2.10 2.36 -13.30
C LYS A 245 -2.19 3.07 -14.62
N PHE A 246 -3.11 2.59 -15.46
CA PHE A 246 -3.61 3.35 -16.58
C PHE A 246 -4.84 4.14 -16.15
N SER A 247 -4.81 5.46 -16.29
CA SER A 247 -6.01 6.27 -16.15
C SER A 247 -6.92 6.06 -17.36
N LEU A 248 -8.20 5.83 -17.10
CA LEU A 248 -9.19 5.42 -18.10
C LEU A 248 -10.36 6.42 -18.12
N SER A 249 -10.74 6.84 -19.32
CA SER A 249 -12.03 7.47 -19.58
C SER A 249 -12.93 6.48 -20.32
N MET A 250 -14.19 6.43 -19.92
CA MET A 250 -15.21 5.57 -20.48
C MET A 250 -16.58 6.28 -20.42
N PRO A 251 -17.59 5.82 -21.17
CA PRO A 251 -18.91 6.44 -21.18
C PRO A 251 -19.55 6.43 -19.79
N LYS A 252 -20.24 7.53 -19.45
CA LYS A 252 -20.99 7.63 -18.20
C LYS A 252 -22.09 6.56 -18.15
N GLY A 253 -22.30 6.00 -16.97
CA GLY A 253 -23.30 4.98 -16.69
C GLY A 253 -22.96 3.57 -17.19
N ASP A 254 -21.79 3.36 -17.80
CA ASP A 254 -21.39 2.03 -18.28
C ASP A 254 -20.93 1.14 -17.11
N LYS A 255 -21.88 0.45 -16.48
CA LYS A 255 -21.65 -0.44 -15.32
C LYS A 255 -21.23 -1.85 -15.71
N ASP A 256 -21.42 -2.21 -16.98
CA ASP A 256 -21.22 -3.56 -17.48
C ASP A 256 -19.75 -3.81 -17.81
N LEU A 257 -19.05 -2.81 -18.37
CA LEU A 257 -17.62 -2.93 -18.68
C LEU A 257 -16.78 -3.04 -17.39
N ILE A 258 -16.18 -4.20 -17.13
CA ILE A 258 -15.41 -4.47 -15.90
C ILE A 258 -13.91 -4.62 -16.12
N GLY A 259 -13.46 -4.78 -17.36
CA GLY A 259 -12.04 -4.98 -17.64
C GLY A 259 -11.72 -5.16 -19.10
N PHE A 260 -10.47 -5.50 -19.37
CA PHE A 260 -9.98 -5.84 -20.69
C PHE A 260 -9.11 -7.10 -20.63
N LEU A 261 -9.10 -7.88 -21.70
CA LEU A 261 -8.12 -8.93 -21.93
C LEU A 261 -6.99 -8.39 -22.81
N GLY A 262 -5.76 -8.61 -22.39
CA GLY A 262 -4.59 -8.21 -23.16
C GLY A 262 -3.37 -9.07 -22.89
N TYR A 263 -2.29 -8.78 -23.61
CA TYR A 263 -1.00 -9.46 -23.48
C TYR A 263 0.15 -8.45 -23.58
N LYS A 264 1.30 -8.79 -22.99
CA LYS A 264 2.53 -8.00 -23.12
C LYS A 264 3.28 -8.45 -24.38
N SER A 265 3.96 -7.54 -25.07
CA SER A 265 4.64 -7.84 -26.35
C SER A 265 5.67 -8.98 -26.33
N ASN A 266 6.20 -9.31 -25.15
CA ASN A 266 7.17 -10.38 -24.90
C ASN A 266 6.57 -11.63 -24.22
N GLN A 267 5.26 -11.70 -24.07
CA GLN A 267 4.56 -12.80 -23.40
C GLN A 267 3.39 -13.28 -24.26
N SER A 268 3.26 -14.60 -24.41
CA SER A 268 2.12 -15.22 -25.11
C SER A 268 0.89 -15.39 -24.24
N GLU A 269 1.03 -15.25 -22.91
CA GLU A 269 -0.08 -15.38 -21.97
C GLU A 269 -0.88 -14.07 -21.91
N THR A 270 -2.19 -14.19 -22.09
CA THR A 270 -3.10 -13.08 -21.86
C THR A 270 -3.45 -12.97 -20.39
N PHE A 271 -3.66 -11.76 -19.92
CA PHE A 271 -4.12 -11.46 -18.56
C PHE A 271 -5.33 -10.53 -18.59
N VAL A 272 -6.04 -10.55 -17.47
CA VAL A 272 -7.21 -9.71 -17.22
C VAL A 272 -6.73 -8.41 -16.57
N MET A 273 -7.20 -7.30 -17.10
CA MET A 273 -6.96 -5.95 -16.61
C MET A 273 -8.27 -5.41 -16.08
N ASP A 274 -8.51 -5.56 -14.78
CA ASP A 274 -9.74 -5.11 -14.13
C ASP A 274 -9.78 -3.58 -14.03
N ILE A 275 -10.97 -3.01 -14.23
CA ILE A 275 -11.23 -1.58 -14.05
C ILE A 275 -11.67 -1.35 -12.59
N ILE A 276 -11.05 -0.39 -11.94
CA ILE A 276 -11.46 0.16 -10.65
C ILE A 276 -11.83 1.62 -10.79
N GLY A 277 -12.62 2.14 -9.84
CA GLY A 277 -12.98 3.55 -9.75
C GLY A 277 -14.47 3.82 -9.95
N THR A 278 -14.81 5.11 -9.87
CA THR A 278 -16.19 5.61 -9.94
C THR A 278 -16.25 6.82 -10.87
N GLU A 279 -17.46 7.28 -11.23
CA GLU A 279 -17.60 8.51 -12.02
C GLU A 279 -17.05 9.76 -11.30
N SER A 280 -17.08 9.80 -9.97
CA SER A 280 -16.58 10.92 -9.17
C SER A 280 -15.06 10.90 -8.99
N LYS A 281 -14.46 9.71 -8.84
CA LYS A 281 -13.01 9.54 -8.62
C LYS A 281 -12.22 9.31 -9.91
N GLY A 282 -12.91 9.02 -11.02
CA GLY A 282 -12.29 8.56 -12.27
C GLY A 282 -12.07 7.06 -12.27
N TYR A 283 -11.84 6.50 -13.47
CA TYR A 283 -11.57 5.08 -13.65
C TYR A 283 -10.09 4.84 -13.91
N SER A 284 -9.61 3.68 -13.50
CA SER A 284 -8.25 3.27 -13.76
C SER A 284 -8.12 1.75 -13.85
N ILE A 285 -7.01 1.30 -14.40
CA ILE A 285 -6.64 -0.11 -14.44
C ILE A 285 -5.31 -0.26 -13.69
N PRO A 286 -5.31 -0.80 -12.46
CA PRO A 286 -4.08 -1.03 -11.73
C PRO A 286 -3.34 -2.21 -12.35
N PHE A 287 -2.02 -2.13 -12.34
CA PHE A 287 -1.18 -3.27 -12.66
C PHE A 287 0.14 -3.18 -11.90
N TYR A 288 0.64 -4.35 -11.51
CA TYR A 288 1.90 -4.46 -10.78
C TYR A 288 2.98 -4.90 -11.76
N GLU A 289 3.93 -4.01 -12.03
CA GLU A 289 5.18 -4.43 -12.62
C GLU A 289 6.21 -4.72 -11.53
N ASP A 290 6.99 -5.78 -11.73
CA ASP A 290 8.13 -6.07 -10.86
C ASP A 290 9.20 -4.99 -11.07
N LEU A 291 9.12 -3.93 -10.25
CA LEU A 291 10.10 -2.84 -10.18
C LEU A 291 11.47 -3.30 -9.64
N THR A 292 11.57 -4.54 -9.14
CA THR A 292 12.79 -5.07 -8.53
C THR A 292 13.70 -5.77 -9.54
N GLN A 293 13.20 -6.10 -10.73
CA GLN A 293 14.04 -6.60 -11.80
C GLN A 293 14.75 -5.44 -12.50
N PRO A 294 16.09 -5.38 -12.46
CA PRO A 294 16.85 -4.47 -13.31
C PRO A 294 16.71 -4.97 -14.75
N SER A 295 15.59 -4.66 -15.41
CA SER A 295 15.40 -5.04 -16.80
C SER A 295 16.28 -4.13 -17.66
N ALA A 296 17.48 -4.62 -17.94
CA ALA A 296 18.25 -4.16 -19.07
C ALA A 296 17.37 -4.20 -20.33
N ALA A 297 17.29 -3.05 -21.01
CA ALA A 297 17.12 -2.88 -22.47
C ALA A 297 15.83 -2.27 -23.07
N SER A 298 14.73 -1.99 -22.36
CA SER A 298 13.78 -0.98 -22.87
C SER A 298 12.94 -0.28 -21.80
N LYS A 299 13.08 1.05 -21.72
CA LYS A 299 12.15 1.92 -20.97
C LYS A 299 10.75 1.89 -21.58
N ASP A 300 10.67 1.62 -22.88
CA ASP A 300 9.42 1.48 -23.61
C ASP A 300 8.88 0.05 -23.45
N LYS A 301 7.68 -0.07 -22.90
CA LYS A 301 6.90 -1.31 -22.82
C LYS A 301 5.60 -1.15 -23.61
N SER A 302 4.97 -2.28 -23.91
CA SER A 302 3.66 -2.27 -24.55
C SER A 302 2.76 -3.40 -24.08
N ILE A 303 1.48 -3.06 -23.95
CA ILE A 303 0.38 -3.99 -23.70
C ILE A 303 -0.58 -3.88 -24.87
N THR A 304 -1.04 -5.01 -25.39
CA THR A 304 -2.05 -5.04 -26.44
C THR A 304 -3.35 -5.59 -25.89
N LEU A 305 -4.41 -4.78 -25.90
CA LEU A 305 -5.77 -5.19 -25.56
C LEU A 305 -6.41 -5.86 -26.78
N GLN A 306 -7.10 -6.97 -26.56
CA GLN A 306 -7.78 -7.73 -27.62
C GLN A 306 -9.28 -7.83 -27.40
N SER A 307 -9.76 -7.74 -26.15
CA SER A 307 -11.17 -7.89 -25.82
C SER A 307 -11.55 -6.99 -24.66
N SER A 308 -12.80 -6.54 -24.63
CA SER A 308 -13.44 -5.95 -23.46
C SER A 308 -14.15 -7.05 -22.65
N ILE A 309 -14.18 -6.90 -21.33
CA ILE A 309 -14.85 -7.82 -20.42
C ILE A 309 -16.06 -7.11 -19.84
N HIS A 310 -17.21 -7.77 -19.89
CA HIS A 310 -18.51 -7.24 -19.47
C HIS A 310 -19.19 -8.15 -18.47
N LYS A 311 -20.08 -7.59 -17.65
CA LYS A 311 -21.00 -8.35 -16.80
C LYS A 311 -22.35 -8.53 -17.48
N ASP A 312 -22.87 -9.73 -17.41
CA ASP A 312 -24.24 -10.05 -17.79
C ASP A 312 -25.17 -9.87 -16.58
N GLU A 313 -26.21 -9.05 -16.73
CA GLU A 313 -27.23 -8.82 -15.69
C GLU A 313 -28.09 -10.07 -15.42
N GLN A 314 -28.03 -11.09 -16.29
CA GLN A 314 -28.83 -12.29 -16.13
C GLN A 314 -28.37 -13.14 -14.95
N THR A 315 -29.35 -13.66 -14.23
CA THR A 315 -29.16 -14.58 -13.10
C THR A 315 -29.51 -16.00 -13.49
N TYR A 316 -28.67 -16.95 -13.11
CA TYR A 316 -28.89 -18.38 -13.34
C TYR A 316 -29.13 -19.07 -12.02
N THR A 317 -30.27 -19.76 -11.88
CA THR A 317 -30.68 -20.37 -10.62
C THR A 317 -30.99 -21.84 -10.80
N TRP A 318 -30.51 -22.68 -9.88
CA TRP A 318 -30.87 -24.09 -9.81
C TRP A 318 -31.01 -24.54 -8.35
N THR A 319 -31.59 -25.71 -8.15
CA THR A 319 -31.84 -26.25 -6.81
C THR A 319 -31.19 -27.61 -6.66
N VAL A 320 -30.46 -27.78 -5.55
CA VAL A 320 -30.01 -29.08 -5.08
C VAL A 320 -31.11 -29.66 -4.17
N PRO A 321 -31.79 -30.74 -4.58
CA PRO A 321 -32.90 -31.30 -3.82
C PRO A 321 -32.46 -31.89 -2.48
N LYS A 322 -33.26 -31.67 -1.44
CA LYS A 322 -33.10 -32.29 -0.12
C LYS A 322 -32.92 -33.79 -0.21
N GLU A 323 -33.68 -34.47 -1.07
CA GLU A 323 -33.64 -35.93 -1.21
C GLU A 323 -32.26 -36.44 -1.64
N ASP A 324 -31.59 -35.74 -2.56
CA ASP A 324 -30.24 -36.06 -2.99
C ASP A 324 -29.23 -35.82 -1.86
N ILE A 325 -29.38 -34.70 -1.15
CA ILE A 325 -28.51 -34.34 -0.01
C ILE A 325 -28.64 -35.37 1.12
N THR A 326 -29.86 -35.70 1.53
CA THR A 326 -30.12 -36.71 2.57
C THR A 326 -29.59 -38.08 2.15
N LYS A 327 -29.75 -38.47 0.88
CA LYS A 327 -29.18 -39.72 0.36
C LYS A 327 -27.66 -39.73 0.46
N PHE A 328 -27.02 -38.63 0.04
CA PHE A 328 -25.57 -38.51 0.03
C PHE A 328 -24.97 -38.42 1.45
N ASN A 329 -25.55 -37.63 2.35
CA ASN A 329 -25.08 -37.52 3.74
C ASN A 329 -25.14 -38.86 4.50
N ARG A 330 -26.09 -39.74 4.16
CA ARG A 330 -26.19 -41.09 4.75
C ARG A 330 -25.08 -42.03 4.29
N ASN A 331 -24.49 -41.79 3.11
CA ASN A 331 -23.40 -42.58 2.57
C ASN A 331 -22.52 -41.74 1.63
N ILE A 332 -21.58 -41.01 2.22
CA ILE A 332 -20.73 -40.03 1.51
C ILE A 332 -19.79 -40.67 0.47
N ASP A 333 -19.61 -42.00 0.51
CA ASP A 333 -18.80 -42.72 -0.46
C ASP A 333 -19.59 -43.09 -1.74
N GLN A 334 -20.89 -42.79 -1.78
CA GLN A 334 -21.74 -42.97 -2.97
C GLN A 334 -22.13 -41.60 -3.56
N PRO A 335 -21.37 -41.08 -4.54
CA PRO A 335 -21.66 -39.78 -5.14
C PRO A 335 -23.02 -39.75 -5.86
N VAL A 336 -23.62 -38.56 -5.93
CA VAL A 336 -24.86 -38.32 -6.68
C VAL A 336 -24.52 -37.48 -7.91
N ALA A 337 -24.38 -38.12 -9.07
CA ALA A 337 -24.08 -37.43 -10.33
C ALA A 337 -25.35 -36.79 -10.93
N LYS A 338 -25.24 -35.55 -11.39
CA LYS A 338 -26.32 -34.79 -12.05
C LYS A 338 -25.92 -34.29 -13.44
N ASN A 339 -24.77 -33.63 -13.56
CA ASN A 339 -24.25 -33.03 -14.79
C ASN A 339 -25.26 -32.08 -15.47
N GLU A 340 -25.91 -31.25 -14.66
CA GLU A 340 -26.89 -30.27 -15.14
C GLU A 340 -26.17 -29.02 -15.67
N LYS A 341 -26.44 -28.65 -16.92
CA LYS A 341 -25.89 -27.42 -17.52
C LYS A 341 -26.69 -26.22 -17.05
N ILE A 342 -26.06 -25.39 -16.21
CA ILE A 342 -26.64 -24.16 -15.65
C ILE A 342 -26.48 -23.01 -16.64
N VAL A 343 -25.29 -22.89 -17.21
CA VAL A 343 -24.95 -21.91 -18.26
C VAL A 343 -24.36 -22.65 -19.45
N ASN A 344 -24.76 -22.27 -20.65
CA ASN A 344 -24.19 -22.77 -21.89
C ASN A 344 -24.21 -21.64 -22.93
N ARG A 345 -23.13 -20.84 -22.95
CA ARG A 345 -23.02 -19.67 -23.83
C ARG A 345 -21.63 -19.61 -24.45
N ASP A 346 -21.60 -19.41 -25.77
CA ASP A 346 -20.37 -19.27 -26.54
C ASP A 346 -19.36 -20.37 -26.20
N ASN A 347 -18.23 -20.00 -25.58
CA ASN A 347 -17.15 -20.88 -25.16
C ASN A 347 -17.23 -21.32 -23.69
N ILE A 348 -18.20 -20.84 -22.90
CA ILE A 348 -18.30 -21.06 -21.46
C ILE A 348 -19.50 -21.96 -21.13
N GLN A 349 -19.24 -23.01 -20.34
CA GLN A 349 -20.26 -23.86 -19.75
C GLN A 349 -20.10 -23.88 -18.23
N ILE A 350 -21.19 -23.68 -17.50
CA ILE A 350 -21.24 -23.89 -16.06
C ILE A 350 -22.12 -25.09 -15.79
N VAL A 351 -21.56 -26.10 -15.12
CA VAL A 351 -22.20 -27.40 -14.91
C VAL A 351 -22.26 -27.69 -13.42
N TYR A 352 -23.45 -27.99 -12.92
CA TYR A 352 -23.63 -28.63 -11.62
C TYR A 352 -23.38 -30.13 -11.80
N GLU A 353 -22.22 -30.62 -11.36
CA GLU A 353 -21.83 -32.01 -11.57
C GLU A 353 -22.52 -32.97 -10.60
N GLY A 354 -22.86 -32.49 -9.39
CA GLY A 354 -23.55 -33.29 -8.38
C GLY A 354 -22.95 -33.18 -6.99
N LEU A 355 -23.18 -34.21 -6.18
CA LEU A 355 -22.65 -34.36 -4.82
C LEU A 355 -21.52 -35.39 -4.82
N THR A 356 -20.39 -35.04 -4.21
CA THR A 356 -19.21 -35.93 -4.11
C THR A 356 -18.48 -35.73 -2.79
N LYS A 357 -17.47 -36.55 -2.54
CA LYS A 357 -16.47 -36.34 -1.49
C LYS A 357 -15.25 -35.60 -2.07
N TYR A 358 -14.73 -34.62 -1.33
CA TYR A 358 -13.45 -33.95 -1.61
C TYR A 358 -12.70 -33.80 -0.28
N ASN A 359 -11.44 -34.26 -0.22
CA ASN A 359 -10.65 -34.31 1.02
C ASN A 359 -11.41 -34.92 2.21
N GLU A 360 -12.05 -36.07 1.99
CA GLU A 360 -12.89 -36.77 2.97
C GLU A 360 -14.14 -36.01 3.45
N ARG A 361 -14.51 -34.88 2.81
CA ARG A 361 -15.64 -34.04 3.19
C ARG A 361 -16.77 -34.08 2.16
N PRO A 362 -18.05 -34.06 2.59
CA PRO A 362 -19.18 -33.97 1.68
C PRO A 362 -19.20 -32.60 1.00
N THR A 363 -19.34 -32.59 -0.33
CA THR A 363 -19.27 -31.36 -1.12
C THR A 363 -20.26 -31.32 -2.28
N ILE A 364 -20.68 -30.11 -2.62
CA ILE A 364 -21.41 -29.80 -3.86
C ILE A 364 -20.37 -29.41 -4.91
N LYS A 365 -20.40 -30.09 -6.07
CA LYS A 365 -19.43 -29.91 -7.14
C LYS A 365 -20.02 -29.11 -8.30
N ILE A 366 -19.40 -27.98 -8.61
CA ILE A 366 -19.73 -27.12 -9.75
C ILE A 366 -18.48 -27.03 -10.63
N SER A 367 -18.63 -26.88 -11.94
CA SER A 367 -17.51 -26.68 -12.84
C SER A 367 -17.78 -25.61 -13.87
N VAL A 368 -16.78 -24.74 -14.09
CA VAL A 368 -16.70 -23.83 -15.21
C VAL A 368 -15.79 -24.48 -16.24
N ILE A 369 -16.31 -24.71 -17.45
CA ILE A 369 -15.61 -25.36 -18.56
C ILE A 369 -15.50 -24.33 -19.67
N SER A 370 -14.30 -24.15 -20.23
CA SER A 370 -14.11 -23.35 -21.43
C SER A 370 -13.18 -24.01 -22.43
N SER A 371 -13.45 -23.79 -23.72
CA SER A 371 -12.55 -24.14 -24.82
C SER A 371 -11.30 -23.25 -24.87
N ASN A 372 -11.34 -22.08 -24.22
CA ASN A 372 -10.23 -21.14 -24.12
C ASN A 372 -9.82 -20.98 -22.65
N LYS A 373 -8.56 -21.33 -22.35
CA LYS A 373 -7.98 -21.22 -21.01
C LYS A 373 -8.14 -19.83 -20.40
N ASN A 374 -8.06 -18.79 -21.23
CA ASN A 374 -8.12 -17.41 -20.76
C ASN A 374 -9.50 -17.01 -20.25
N ASP A 375 -10.56 -17.70 -20.71
CA ASP A 375 -11.92 -17.44 -20.25
C ASP A 375 -12.14 -17.89 -18.81
N ILE A 376 -11.44 -18.95 -18.40
CA ILE A 376 -11.56 -19.51 -17.05
C ILE A 376 -11.11 -18.50 -16.00
N ASN A 377 -10.06 -17.72 -16.30
CA ASN A 377 -9.45 -16.79 -15.36
C ASN A 377 -10.40 -15.66 -14.93
N PHE A 378 -11.25 -15.14 -15.83
CA PHE A 378 -12.20 -14.07 -15.48
C PHE A 378 -13.60 -14.55 -15.14
N VAL A 379 -13.92 -15.84 -15.33
CA VAL A 379 -15.23 -16.45 -15.02
C VAL A 379 -15.20 -17.22 -13.69
N ARG A 380 -14.15 -17.02 -12.89
CA ARG A 380 -14.04 -17.63 -11.56
C ARG A 380 -15.24 -17.22 -10.71
N LEU A 381 -15.99 -18.22 -10.23
CA LEU A 381 -17.12 -17.99 -9.32
C LEU A 381 -16.61 -17.43 -8.01
N ILE A 382 -17.32 -16.45 -7.45
CA ILE A 382 -16.94 -15.80 -6.20
C ILE A 382 -18.08 -15.92 -5.20
N PRO A 383 -17.88 -16.54 -4.03
CA PRO A 383 -18.92 -16.61 -3.01
C PRO A 383 -19.26 -15.21 -2.54
N GLU A 384 -20.55 -14.85 -2.55
CA GLU A 384 -20.98 -13.55 -2.03
C GLU A 384 -20.59 -13.39 -0.54
N SER A 385 -20.52 -14.50 0.20
CA SER A 385 -20.14 -14.53 1.62
C SER A 385 -18.71 -14.07 1.90
N TYR A 386 -17.79 -14.15 0.94
CA TYR A 386 -16.39 -13.71 1.12
C TYR A 386 -16.29 -12.19 1.26
N TYR A 387 -17.26 -11.48 0.70
CA TYR A 387 -17.37 -10.05 0.81
C TYR A 387 -18.51 -9.77 1.76
N GLY A 388 -18.20 -9.55 3.05
CA GLY A 388 -19.19 -8.99 3.96
C GLY A 388 -19.87 -7.82 3.24
N THR A 389 -21.19 -7.90 3.02
CA THR A 389 -21.92 -7.10 2.02
C THR A 389 -21.82 -5.58 2.23
N GLU A 390 -21.17 -5.15 3.32
CA GLU A 390 -21.01 -3.77 3.77
C GLU A 390 -19.55 -3.27 3.76
N LYS A 391 -18.55 -4.03 3.26
CA LYS A 391 -17.12 -3.68 3.43
C LYS A 391 -16.31 -3.45 2.14
N ILE A 392 -16.88 -3.58 0.94
CA ILE A 392 -16.13 -3.26 -0.30
C ILE A 392 -16.23 -1.75 -0.56
N PRO A 393 -15.12 -1.01 -0.67
CA PRO A 393 -15.17 0.40 -1.05
C PRO A 393 -15.75 0.56 -2.46
N GLU A 394 -16.52 1.63 -2.70
CA GLU A 394 -17.29 1.83 -3.93
C GLU A 394 -16.45 1.68 -5.21
N GLU A 395 -15.21 2.19 -5.21
CA GLU A 395 -14.27 2.06 -6.34
C GLU A 395 -13.94 0.61 -6.74
N TYR A 396 -14.08 -0.36 -5.83
CA TYR A 396 -13.72 -1.76 -6.06
C TYR A 396 -14.93 -2.61 -6.42
N VAL A 397 -16.16 -2.13 -6.21
CA VAL A 397 -17.40 -2.88 -6.47
C VAL A 397 -17.43 -3.46 -7.88
N ARG A 398 -17.00 -2.71 -8.89
CA ARG A 398 -16.96 -3.14 -10.30
C ARG A 398 -16.12 -4.41 -10.52
N SER A 399 -14.97 -4.51 -9.86
CA SER A 399 -14.03 -5.62 -10.00
C SER A 399 -14.40 -6.82 -9.11
N PHE A 400 -14.89 -6.55 -7.90
CA PHE A 400 -15.15 -7.58 -6.88
C PHE A 400 -16.56 -8.20 -6.98
N GLN A 401 -17.56 -7.47 -7.48
CA GLN A 401 -18.92 -7.99 -7.71
C GLN A 401 -19.09 -8.47 -9.16
N LYS A 402 -18.39 -9.55 -9.49
CA LYS A 402 -18.55 -10.32 -10.74
C LYS A 402 -18.62 -11.81 -10.43
N ASN A 403 -19.35 -12.58 -11.24
CA ASN A 403 -19.54 -14.03 -11.12
C ASN A 403 -19.99 -14.46 -9.70
N LEU A 404 -20.89 -13.70 -9.09
CA LEU A 404 -21.27 -13.93 -7.70
C LEU A 404 -22.07 -15.23 -7.57
N LEU A 405 -21.68 -16.07 -6.63
CA LEU A 405 -22.37 -17.29 -6.25
C LEU A 405 -23.03 -17.09 -4.88
N THR A 406 -24.36 -17.17 -4.87
CA THR A 406 -25.17 -17.10 -3.64
C THR A 406 -25.88 -18.43 -3.43
N ILE A 407 -25.93 -18.86 -2.16
CA ILE A 407 -26.66 -20.06 -1.74
C ILE A 407 -27.74 -19.64 -0.76
N THR A 408 -28.97 -20.05 -1.02
CA THR A 408 -30.11 -19.78 -0.13
C THR A 408 -30.81 -21.07 0.27
N ASN A 409 -31.42 -21.03 1.44
CA ASN A 409 -32.17 -22.14 2.01
C ASN A 409 -33.67 -22.08 1.62
N VAL A 410 -34.51 -22.99 2.12
CA VAL A 410 -35.95 -23.01 1.77
C VAL A 410 -36.72 -21.77 2.21
N LYS A 411 -36.19 -21.01 3.17
CA LYS A 411 -36.74 -19.75 3.67
C LYS A 411 -36.19 -18.54 2.91
N LYS A 412 -35.35 -18.74 1.90
CA LYS A 412 -34.59 -17.71 1.16
C LYS A 412 -33.58 -16.96 2.03
N GLU A 413 -33.16 -17.54 3.14
CA GLU A 413 -32.07 -17.01 3.95
C GLU A 413 -30.75 -17.32 3.25
N LYS A 414 -29.89 -16.32 3.09
CA LYS A 414 -28.54 -16.49 2.53
C LYS A 414 -27.68 -17.29 3.50
N LEU A 415 -26.98 -18.30 3.01
CA LEU A 415 -26.03 -19.09 3.78
C LEU A 415 -24.63 -18.49 3.58
N GLY A 416 -23.94 -18.16 4.67
CA GLY A 416 -22.55 -17.65 4.63
C GLY A 416 -21.51 -18.67 5.10
N ASN A 417 -21.95 -19.73 5.76
CA ASN A 417 -21.13 -20.72 6.46
C ASN A 417 -20.66 -21.85 5.53
N PHE A 418 -19.99 -21.48 4.44
CA PHE A 418 -19.41 -22.41 3.50
C PHE A 418 -18.07 -21.92 2.94
N ASP A 419 -17.19 -22.87 2.63
CA ASP A 419 -15.92 -22.65 1.95
C ASP A 419 -16.01 -23.18 0.53
N MET A 420 -15.24 -22.56 -0.37
CA MET A 420 -15.12 -23.01 -1.76
C MET A 420 -13.66 -23.33 -2.10
N PHE A 421 -13.38 -24.61 -2.34
CA PHE A 421 -12.08 -25.09 -2.82
C PHE A 421 -12.09 -25.20 -4.34
N ILE A 422 -10.94 -24.95 -4.96
CA ILE A 422 -10.84 -24.84 -6.42
C ILE A 422 -9.72 -25.75 -6.92
N ASP A 423 -10.02 -26.51 -7.98
CA ASP A 423 -9.09 -27.35 -8.73
C ASP A 423 -9.15 -26.96 -10.20
N GLU A 424 -8.03 -26.52 -10.76
CA GLU A 424 -7.96 -25.88 -12.08
C GLU A 424 -7.09 -26.68 -13.06
N THR A 425 -7.62 -26.80 -14.27
CA THR A 425 -6.93 -27.33 -15.44
C THR A 425 -7.04 -26.32 -16.58
N ASN A 426 -6.32 -26.54 -17.68
CA ASN A 426 -6.32 -25.60 -18.81
C ASN A 426 -7.70 -25.34 -19.44
N SER A 427 -8.68 -26.23 -19.27
CA SER A 427 -10.01 -26.10 -19.89
C SER A 427 -11.17 -26.20 -18.88
N LYS A 428 -10.87 -26.32 -17.58
CA LYS A 428 -11.87 -26.49 -16.54
C LYS A 428 -11.39 -26.02 -15.16
N SER A 429 -12.19 -25.18 -14.50
CA SER A 429 -12.11 -24.92 -13.06
C SER A 429 -13.26 -25.60 -12.33
N THR A 430 -12.93 -26.44 -11.36
CA THR A 430 -13.88 -27.18 -10.53
C THR A 430 -13.94 -26.55 -9.15
N PHE A 431 -15.15 -26.27 -8.69
CA PHE A 431 -15.45 -25.68 -7.39
C PHE A 431 -16.10 -26.73 -6.50
N TYR A 432 -15.51 -26.95 -5.32
CA TYR A 432 -15.99 -27.85 -4.28
C TYR A 432 -16.47 -27.01 -3.10
N ILE A 433 -17.77 -27.04 -2.84
CA ILE A 433 -18.42 -26.25 -1.79
C ILE A 433 -18.64 -27.14 -0.57
N ASN A 434 -18.06 -26.76 0.56
CA ASN A 434 -18.16 -27.47 1.83
C ASN A 434 -18.80 -26.56 2.89
N PHE A 435 -19.68 -27.11 3.71
CA PHE A 435 -20.34 -26.34 4.78
C PHE A 435 -19.62 -26.53 6.11
N TYR A 436 -19.61 -25.50 6.93
CA TYR A 436 -19.06 -25.52 8.28
C TYR A 436 -20.04 -24.93 9.29
N LYS A 437 -19.76 -25.22 10.56
CA LYS A 437 -20.40 -24.56 11.70
C LYS A 437 -19.37 -23.61 12.32
N GLU A 438 -19.76 -22.34 12.46
CA GLU A 438 -18.97 -21.38 13.23
C GLU A 438 -19.14 -21.67 14.72
N GLU A 439 -18.05 -21.98 15.42
CA GLU A 439 -18.03 -22.05 16.88
C GLU A 439 -17.52 -20.73 17.44
N ILE A 440 -18.44 -19.97 18.04
CA ILE A 440 -18.28 -18.57 18.48
C ILE A 440 -17.13 -18.38 19.50
N ASN A 441 -16.63 -19.44 20.14
CA ASN A 441 -15.73 -19.32 21.29
C ASN A 441 -14.27 -19.71 21.04
N GLU A 442 -13.92 -20.35 19.91
CA GLU A 442 -12.55 -20.89 19.72
C GLU A 442 -11.94 -20.60 18.34
N GLY A 443 -12.66 -19.92 17.44
CA GLY A 443 -12.16 -19.65 16.08
C GLY A 443 -11.95 -20.91 15.22
N ALA A 444 -12.34 -22.08 15.73
CA ALA A 444 -12.26 -23.34 15.02
C ALA A 444 -13.49 -23.53 14.11
N THR A 445 -13.25 -23.72 12.81
CA THR A 445 -14.29 -24.07 11.84
C THR A 445 -14.45 -25.60 11.78
N ASN A 446 -15.56 -26.11 12.32
CA ASN A 446 -15.88 -27.52 12.26
C ASN A 446 -16.73 -27.81 11.02
N ASN A 447 -16.19 -28.63 10.11
CA ASN A 447 -16.93 -29.04 8.90
C ASN A 447 -18.16 -29.85 9.28
N ILE A 448 -19.27 -29.62 8.59
CA ILE A 448 -20.54 -30.32 8.81
C ILE A 448 -21.02 -31.01 7.52
N PRO A 449 -21.95 -31.98 7.62
CA PRO A 449 -22.68 -32.47 6.46
C PRO A 449 -23.39 -31.32 5.73
N ILE A 450 -23.67 -31.51 4.44
CA ILE A 450 -24.43 -30.53 3.65
C ILE A 450 -25.82 -30.37 4.29
N PRO A 451 -26.35 -29.15 4.51
CA PRO A 451 -27.65 -28.94 5.15
C PRO A 451 -28.78 -29.75 4.49
N GLU A 452 -29.52 -30.55 5.28
CA GLU A 452 -30.58 -31.45 4.77
C GLU A 452 -31.90 -30.73 4.44
N GLU A 453 -31.81 -29.80 3.50
CA GLU A 453 -32.92 -29.03 2.95
C GLU A 453 -32.70 -28.74 1.46
N ASN A 454 -33.69 -28.15 0.77
CA ASN A 454 -33.43 -27.72 -0.61
C ASN A 454 -32.52 -26.49 -0.55
N LEU A 455 -31.43 -26.55 -1.32
CA LEU A 455 -30.49 -25.44 -1.44
C LEU A 455 -30.64 -24.83 -2.84
N THR A 456 -30.96 -23.55 -2.90
CA THR A 456 -31.05 -22.81 -4.16
C THR A 456 -29.77 -22.04 -4.38
N PHE A 457 -29.11 -22.33 -5.49
CA PHE A 457 -27.89 -21.67 -5.93
C PHE A 457 -28.25 -20.65 -7.00
N THR A 458 -27.65 -19.47 -6.92
CA THR A 458 -27.79 -18.41 -7.90
C THR A 458 -26.41 -17.91 -8.31
N ILE A 459 -26.18 -17.84 -9.62
CA ILE A 459 -25.03 -17.14 -10.21
C ILE A 459 -25.55 -15.82 -10.81
N SER A 460 -24.96 -14.69 -10.41
CA SER A 460 -25.24 -13.36 -10.99
C SER A 460 -23.97 -12.71 -11.53
N ASP A 461 -24.16 -11.65 -12.32
CA ASP A 461 -23.08 -10.78 -12.77
C ASP A 461 -21.98 -11.53 -13.53
N LEU A 462 -22.38 -12.51 -14.34
CA LEU A 462 -21.44 -13.40 -15.02
C LEU A 462 -20.62 -12.61 -16.03
N ALA A 463 -19.30 -12.70 -15.91
CA ALA A 463 -18.37 -12.04 -16.78
C ALA A 463 -18.27 -12.76 -18.13
N TYR A 464 -18.20 -12.00 -19.21
CA TYR A 464 -17.97 -12.51 -20.56
C TYR A 464 -17.07 -11.55 -21.34
N SER A 465 -16.38 -12.06 -22.36
CA SER A 465 -15.48 -11.26 -23.19
C SER A 465 -16.08 -11.01 -24.57
N GLU A 466 -15.92 -9.79 -25.07
CA GLU A 466 -16.24 -9.41 -26.45
C GLU A 466 -14.97 -8.91 -27.16
N PRO A 467 -14.66 -9.39 -28.37
CA PRO A 467 -13.52 -8.90 -29.14
C PRO A 467 -13.60 -7.40 -29.40
N LEU A 468 -12.48 -6.71 -29.31
CA LEU A 468 -12.38 -5.34 -29.81
C LEU A 468 -12.38 -5.35 -31.34
N ASN A 469 -12.92 -4.29 -31.96
CA ASN A 469 -12.96 -4.14 -33.43
C ASN A 469 -11.57 -4.27 -34.08
N SER A 470 -10.54 -3.86 -33.35
CA SER A 470 -9.14 -4.09 -33.67
C SER A 470 -8.32 -4.15 -32.37
N PRO A 471 -7.28 -5.00 -32.27
CA PRO A 471 -6.38 -4.97 -31.13
C PRO A 471 -5.78 -3.58 -30.89
N VAL A 472 -5.67 -3.18 -29.61
CA VAL A 472 -5.23 -1.85 -29.20
C VAL A 472 -3.91 -1.96 -28.46
N THR A 473 -2.82 -1.57 -29.11
CA THR A 473 -1.50 -1.50 -28.45
C THR A 473 -1.31 -0.17 -27.74
N ILE A 474 -1.11 -0.25 -26.43
CA ILE A 474 -0.76 0.83 -25.51
C ILE A 474 0.74 0.77 -25.30
N LYS A 475 1.45 1.85 -25.62
CA LYS A 475 2.87 2.01 -25.34
C LYS A 475 3.04 2.91 -24.13
N TYR A 476 3.89 2.52 -23.20
CA TYR A 476 4.15 3.26 -21.97
C TYR A 476 5.61 3.18 -21.59
N LYS A 477 6.05 4.17 -20.80
CA LYS A 477 7.43 4.24 -20.31
C LYS A 477 7.47 3.89 -18.85
N VAL A 478 8.30 2.92 -18.50
CA VAL A 478 8.55 2.60 -17.09
C VAL A 478 9.62 3.55 -16.58
N SER A 479 9.24 4.35 -15.61
CA SER A 479 10.17 5.17 -14.87
C SER A 479 11.02 4.28 -13.98
N GLU A 480 12.34 4.39 -14.12
CA GLU A 480 13.25 3.86 -13.12
C GLU A 480 12.99 4.67 -11.84
N ILE A 481 12.35 4.05 -10.85
CA ILE A 481 12.49 4.54 -9.49
C ILE A 481 13.98 4.38 -9.20
N LYS A 482 14.70 5.51 -9.13
CA LYS A 482 16.13 5.51 -8.79
C LYS A 482 16.25 4.88 -7.40
N LYS A 483 16.76 3.65 -7.37
CA LYS A 483 17.32 3.00 -6.19
C LYS A 483 18.80 3.39 -6.01
#